data_AF-A0A7C5VYI2-F1
#
_entry.id   AF-A0A7C5VYI2-F1
#
_cell.length_a   1.000
_cell.length_b   1.000
_cell.length_c   1.000
_cell.angle_alpha   90.00
_cell.angle_beta   90.00
_cell.angle_gamma   90.00
#
_symmetry.space_group_name_H-M   'P 1'
#
loop_
_entity.id
_entity.type
_entity.pdbx_description
1 polymer ?
#
loop_
_entity_poly.entity_id
_entity_poly.type
_entity_poly.pdbx_seq_one_letter_code
_entity_poly.pdbx_strand_id
1 'polypeptide(L)'
;MKQVIGRRGGLVGAGALVVALVVVAVWWARTIQQGEELAWLSGVDGRVVVVDAERARQIAEQFTGGKRVLRDPRMIETPSGVIWEVETESGVLLIDGITGVVLTQDIPVTAVATLQPAEAQRIAEGDRQGLRLIGQPELVLYQGTLAYRVVFDRGIVYVDVQTGRILLDAIGGDNTGRVMGSPTEQMREGKGSDQEQEDDEEDEDDEEEEDNEEENKEGRDKEDLENERKSP
;
A
#
# COMPACT_ATOMS: atom_id res chain seq x y z
N MET A 1 27.37 52.93 29.23
CA MET A 1 26.24 52.49 28.39
C MET A 1 26.38 51.00 28.15
N LYS A 2 25.56 50.16 28.78
CA LYS A 2 25.53 48.70 28.60
C LYS A 2 24.18 48.36 27.97
N GLN A 3 24.18 47.88 26.72
CA GLN A 3 22.97 47.35 26.10
C GLN A 3 22.76 45.90 26.56
N VAL A 4 21.57 45.64 27.08
CA VAL A 4 21.08 44.31 27.46
C VAL A 4 20.25 43.79 26.29
N ILE A 5 20.74 42.75 25.61
CA ILE A 5 20.03 42.06 24.53
C ILE A 5 19.19 40.95 25.17
N GLY A 6 17.87 41.13 25.18
CA GLY A 6 16.91 40.13 25.62
C GLY A 6 16.63 39.10 24.53
N ARG A 7 17.01 37.84 24.76
CA ARG A 7 16.58 36.67 23.97
C ARG A 7 15.19 36.24 24.44
N ARG A 8 14.18 36.35 23.58
CA ARG A 8 12.90 35.62 23.68
C ARG A 8 12.91 34.53 22.60
N GLY A 9 13.24 33.29 22.98
CA GLY A 9 12.79 32.08 22.28
C GLY A 9 11.55 31.59 23.02
N GLY A 10 10.44 31.21 22.41
CA GLY A 10 10.32 30.38 21.20
C GLY A 10 9.90 29.00 21.66
N LEU A 11 8.65 28.85 22.11
CA LEU A 11 8.10 27.56 22.56
C LEU A 11 6.61 27.48 22.23
N VAL A 12 6.32 27.36 20.93
CA VAL A 12 5.00 26.97 20.41
C VAL A 12 5.26 26.08 19.21
N GLY A 13 5.34 24.76 19.41
CA GLY A 13 5.69 23.86 18.31
C GLY A 13 5.70 22.36 18.63
N ALA A 14 4.98 21.91 19.65
CA ALA A 14 4.90 20.47 19.96
C ALA A 14 3.48 19.89 19.86
N GLY A 15 2.43 20.72 19.85
CA GLY A 15 1.03 20.24 19.86
C GLY A 15 0.48 19.81 18.49
N ALA A 16 0.98 20.36 17.38
CA ALA A 16 0.38 20.13 16.06
C ALA A 16 0.71 18.75 15.45
N LEU A 17 1.81 18.13 15.87
CA LEU A 17 2.31 16.90 15.25
C LEU A 17 1.61 15.64 15.78
N VAL A 18 1.13 15.68 17.03
CA VAL A 18 0.38 14.55 17.64
C VAL A 18 -1.04 14.44 17.06
N VAL A 19 -1.69 15.57 16.75
CA VAL A 19 -3.04 15.56 16.16
C VAL A 19 -3.03 14.99 14.73
N ALA A 20 -1.99 15.27 13.93
CA ALA A 20 -1.88 14.74 12.57
C ALA A 20 -1.72 13.22 12.54
N LEU A 21 -0.95 12.63 13.47
CA LEU A 21 -0.76 11.18 13.55
C LEU A 21 -2.04 10.44 13.96
N VAL A 22 -2.82 11.00 14.90
CA VAL A 22 -4.09 10.39 15.32
C VAL A 22 -5.14 10.43 14.20
N VAL A 23 -5.18 11.50 13.40
CA VAL A 23 -6.11 11.56 12.24
C VAL A 23 -5.75 10.52 11.19
N VAL A 24 -4.47 10.29 10.92
CA VAL A 24 -4.03 9.24 9.97
C VAL A 24 -4.34 7.84 10.49
N ALA A 25 -4.12 7.58 11.79
CA ALA A 25 -4.43 6.28 12.41
C ALA A 25 -5.95 5.99 12.44
N VAL A 26 -6.77 6.99 12.78
CA VAL A 26 -8.24 6.86 12.77
C VAL A 26 -8.77 6.71 11.34
N TRP A 27 -8.17 7.38 10.36
CA TRP A 27 -8.52 7.19 8.95
C TRP A 27 -8.15 5.79 8.46
N TRP A 28 -6.97 5.27 8.82
CA TRP A 28 -6.54 3.90 8.51
C TRP A 28 -7.41 2.83 9.18
N ALA A 29 -7.75 3.00 10.46
CA ALA A 29 -8.63 2.09 11.18
C ALA A 29 -10.03 2.03 10.55
N ARG A 30 -10.57 3.18 10.11
CA ARG A 30 -11.86 3.26 9.41
C ARG A 30 -11.81 2.58 8.02
N THR A 31 -10.67 2.59 7.34
CA THR A 31 -10.51 1.89 6.05
C THR A 31 -10.43 0.38 6.22
N ILE A 32 -9.81 -0.12 7.29
CA ILE A 32 -9.72 -1.57 7.55
C ILE A 32 -11.10 -2.15 7.92
N GLN A 33 -11.91 -1.40 8.67
CA GLN A 33 -13.26 -1.84 9.07
C GLN A 33 -14.29 -1.80 7.93
N GLN A 34 -13.98 -1.15 6.80
CA GLN A 34 -14.78 -1.24 5.57
C GLN A 34 -14.30 -2.36 4.62
N GLY A 35 -13.25 -3.11 4.98
CA GLY A 35 -12.72 -4.21 4.17
C GLY A 35 -13.63 -5.45 4.10
N GLU A 36 -14.57 -5.61 5.02
CA GLU A 36 -15.51 -6.75 5.04
C GLU A 36 -16.86 -6.45 4.36
N GLU A 37 -17.16 -5.18 4.05
CA GLU A 37 -18.37 -4.78 3.33
C GLU A 37 -18.20 -4.71 1.80
N LEU A 38 -17.22 -5.40 1.21
CA LEU A 38 -17.14 -5.55 -0.25
C LEU A 38 -17.46 -6.97 -0.73
N ALA A 39 -17.76 -7.90 0.19
CA ALA A 39 -18.20 -9.26 -0.15
C ALA A 39 -19.62 -9.32 -0.75
N TRP A 40 -20.46 -8.29 -0.61
CA TRP A 40 -21.79 -8.25 -1.23
C TRP A 40 -21.78 -7.69 -2.66
N LEU A 41 -20.64 -7.20 -3.17
CA LEU A 41 -20.48 -6.83 -4.58
C LEU A 41 -20.03 -8.00 -5.47
N SER A 42 -19.82 -9.20 -4.93
CA SER A 42 -19.91 -10.40 -5.74
C SER A 42 -21.39 -10.63 -6.05
N GLY A 43 -21.83 -10.13 -7.20
CA GLY A 43 -23.14 -10.49 -7.74
C GLY A 43 -23.30 -12.01 -7.66
N VAL A 44 -24.47 -12.44 -7.19
CA VAL A 44 -24.88 -13.82 -6.86
C VAL A 44 -24.65 -14.84 -8.01
N ASP A 45 -24.28 -14.37 -9.20
CA ASP A 45 -23.98 -15.17 -10.40
C ASP A 45 -22.48 -15.42 -10.67
N GLY A 46 -21.55 -14.93 -9.83
CA GLY A 46 -20.10 -15.10 -10.09
C GLY A 46 -19.59 -14.34 -11.32
N ARG A 47 -20.35 -13.36 -11.81
CA ARG A 47 -19.89 -12.45 -12.86
C ARG A 47 -18.99 -11.38 -12.24
N VAL A 48 -17.72 -11.41 -12.61
CA VAL A 48 -16.77 -10.32 -12.33
C VAL A 48 -17.33 -9.06 -12.98
N VAL A 49 -17.75 -8.10 -12.15
CA VAL A 49 -18.19 -6.79 -12.62
C VAL A 49 -16.93 -6.03 -13.02
N VAL A 50 -16.62 -6.06 -14.31
CA VAL A 50 -15.54 -5.24 -14.88
C VAL A 50 -15.92 -3.78 -14.67
N VAL A 51 -14.98 -2.99 -14.16
CA VAL A 51 -15.13 -1.54 -14.01
C VAL A 51 -15.23 -0.96 -15.41
N ASP A 52 -16.34 -0.30 -15.71
CA ASP A 52 -16.48 0.48 -16.93
C ASP A 52 -15.93 1.91 -16.76
N ALA A 53 -15.90 2.68 -17.85
CA ALA A 53 -15.40 4.05 -17.84
C ALA A 53 -16.16 4.96 -16.86
N GLU A 54 -17.47 4.79 -16.73
CA GLU A 54 -18.32 5.63 -15.86
C GLU A 54 -18.02 5.33 -14.39
N ARG A 55 -17.86 4.05 -14.05
CA ARG A 55 -17.46 3.63 -12.72
C ARG A 55 -16.04 4.09 -12.38
N ALA A 56 -15.10 4.01 -13.31
CA ALA A 56 -13.74 4.53 -13.14
C ALA A 56 -13.74 6.05 -12.87
N ARG A 57 -14.59 6.82 -13.58
CA ARG A 57 -14.77 8.25 -13.33
C ARG A 57 -15.27 8.52 -11.90
N GLN A 58 -16.31 7.82 -11.46
CA GLN A 58 -16.86 7.99 -10.12
C GLN A 58 -15.83 7.68 -9.02
N ILE A 59 -15.05 6.61 -9.21
CA ILE A 59 -13.95 6.26 -8.31
C ILE A 59 -12.91 7.38 -8.26
N ALA A 60 -12.51 7.93 -9.41
CA ALA A 60 -11.55 9.03 -9.48
C ALA A 60 -12.05 10.29 -8.77
N GLU A 61 -13.31 10.68 -8.99
CA GLU A 61 -13.91 11.85 -8.33
C GLU A 61 -13.99 11.64 -6.81
N GLN A 62 -14.42 10.45 -6.36
CA GLN A 62 -14.46 10.13 -4.94
C GLN A 62 -13.07 10.17 -4.30
N PHE A 63 -12.08 9.55 -4.95
CA PHE A 63 -10.71 9.46 -4.45
C PHE A 63 -10.03 10.84 -4.35
N THR A 64 -10.30 11.73 -5.30
CA THR A 64 -9.70 13.07 -5.33
C THR A 64 -10.46 14.10 -4.48
N GLY A 65 -11.48 13.70 -3.70
CA GLY A 65 -12.28 14.62 -2.89
C GLY A 65 -13.19 15.51 -3.74
N GLY A 66 -13.75 14.95 -4.81
CA GLY A 66 -14.68 15.61 -5.72
C GLY A 66 -14.02 16.48 -6.80
N LYS A 67 -12.72 16.28 -7.07
CA LYS A 67 -12.06 17.01 -8.15
C LYS A 67 -12.56 16.53 -9.50
N ARG A 68 -12.67 17.47 -10.43
CA ARG A 68 -13.25 17.17 -11.74
C ARG A 68 -12.31 16.32 -12.56
N VAL A 69 -12.90 15.34 -13.24
CA VAL A 69 -12.26 14.62 -14.33
C VAL A 69 -12.19 15.55 -15.55
N LEU A 70 -10.97 15.75 -16.06
CA LEU A 70 -10.66 16.68 -17.14
C LEU A 70 -10.91 16.08 -18.53
N ARG A 71 -10.83 14.76 -18.65
CA ARG A 71 -11.00 14.01 -19.90
C ARG A 71 -11.69 12.67 -19.67
N ASP A 72 -12.34 12.15 -20.70
CA ASP A 72 -12.96 10.82 -20.64
C ASP A 72 -11.92 9.75 -20.24
N PRO A 73 -12.26 8.84 -19.31
CA PRO A 73 -11.41 7.73 -18.92
C PRO A 73 -10.92 6.94 -20.12
N ARG A 74 -9.60 6.71 -20.16
CA ARG A 74 -8.96 5.97 -21.24
C ARG A 74 -8.59 4.57 -20.78
N MET A 75 -9.05 3.56 -21.51
CA MET A 75 -8.68 2.17 -21.24
C MET A 75 -7.29 1.86 -21.80
N ILE A 76 -6.47 1.17 -21.00
CA ILE A 76 -5.15 0.64 -21.35
C ILE A 76 -5.19 -0.86 -21.13
N GLU A 77 -4.93 -1.63 -22.18
CA GLU A 77 -4.70 -3.07 -22.07
C GLU A 77 -3.24 -3.34 -21.69
N THR A 78 -3.04 -4.12 -20.65
CA THR A 78 -1.73 -4.55 -20.18
C THR A 78 -1.68 -6.09 -20.14
N PRO A 79 -0.49 -6.71 -20.11
CA PRO A 79 -0.39 -8.15 -19.91
C PRO A 79 -1.07 -8.66 -18.63
N SER A 80 -1.19 -7.79 -17.62
CA SER A 80 -1.78 -8.08 -16.31
C SER A 80 -3.28 -7.83 -16.25
N GLY A 81 -3.89 -7.22 -17.28
CA GLY A 81 -5.30 -6.89 -17.31
C GLY A 81 -5.60 -5.51 -17.89
N VAL A 82 -6.79 -5.00 -17.59
CA VAL A 82 -7.27 -3.70 -18.07
C VAL A 82 -7.05 -2.65 -16.98
N ILE A 83 -6.57 -1.47 -17.35
CA ILE A 83 -6.42 -0.32 -16.47
C ILE A 83 -7.14 0.88 -17.09
N TRP A 84 -7.84 1.66 -16.28
CA TRP A 84 -8.41 2.95 -16.66
C TRP A 84 -7.47 4.07 -16.23
N GLU A 85 -7.02 4.87 -17.20
CA GLU A 85 -6.34 6.13 -16.98
C GLU A 85 -7.38 7.25 -16.90
N VAL A 86 -7.48 7.92 -15.76
CA VAL A 86 -8.43 9.02 -15.51
C VAL A 86 -7.66 10.29 -15.17
N GLU A 87 -7.72 11.27 -16.06
CA GLU A 87 -7.08 12.58 -15.86
C GLU A 87 -8.00 13.49 -15.04
N THR A 88 -7.54 13.93 -13.88
CA THR A 88 -8.28 14.81 -12.96
C THR A 88 -7.54 16.13 -12.76
N GLU A 89 -8.17 17.11 -12.12
CA GLU A 89 -7.50 18.36 -11.70
C GLU A 89 -6.29 18.11 -10.76
N SER A 90 -6.21 16.95 -10.10
CA SER A 90 -5.10 16.60 -9.19
C SER A 90 -3.99 15.82 -9.88
N GLY A 91 -4.18 15.38 -11.13
CA GLY A 91 -3.27 14.51 -11.84
C GLY A 91 -3.96 13.30 -12.46
N VAL A 92 -3.16 12.37 -12.97
CA VAL A 92 -3.64 11.14 -13.61
C VAL A 92 -3.77 10.03 -12.58
N LEU A 93 -4.94 9.41 -12.52
CA LEU A 93 -5.19 8.20 -11.73
C LEU A 93 -5.20 6.98 -12.65
N LEU A 94 -4.54 5.92 -12.21
CA LEU A 94 -4.67 4.60 -12.80
C LEU A 94 -5.62 3.80 -11.93
N ILE A 95 -6.64 3.19 -12.51
CA ILE A 95 -7.66 2.44 -11.79
C ILE A 95 -7.70 1.05 -12.41
N ASP A 96 -7.53 0.03 -11.60
CA ASP A 96 -7.61 -1.36 -12.05
C ASP A 96 -9.03 -1.66 -12.61
N GLY A 97 -9.10 -2.13 -13.84
CA GLY A 97 -10.35 -2.36 -14.56
C GLY A 97 -11.14 -3.57 -14.07
N ILE A 98 -10.58 -4.40 -13.21
CA ILE A 98 -11.24 -5.59 -12.66
C ILE A 98 -11.74 -5.30 -11.24
N THR A 99 -10.92 -4.64 -10.44
CA THR A 99 -11.15 -4.46 -8.99
C THR A 99 -11.63 -3.06 -8.63
N GLY A 100 -11.40 -2.06 -9.50
CA GLY A 100 -11.69 -0.66 -9.20
C GLY A 100 -10.72 -0.03 -8.20
N VAL A 101 -9.63 -0.72 -7.86
CA VAL A 101 -8.59 -0.20 -6.98
C VAL A 101 -7.85 0.92 -7.69
N VAL A 102 -7.72 2.07 -7.03
CA VAL A 102 -6.88 3.18 -7.49
C VAL A 102 -5.42 2.80 -7.27
N LEU A 103 -4.68 2.62 -8.36
CA LEU A 103 -3.27 2.26 -8.40
C LEU A 103 -2.35 3.50 -8.32
N THR A 104 -2.79 4.55 -7.63
CA THR A 104 -2.28 5.92 -7.64
C THR A 104 -0.77 6.02 -7.92
N GLN A 105 -0.42 6.60 -9.06
CA GLN A 105 0.92 7.09 -9.33
C GLN A 105 0.93 8.61 -9.12
N ASP A 106 1.32 9.06 -7.92
CA ASP A 106 1.98 10.37 -7.76
C ASP A 106 3.41 10.35 -8.36
N ILE A 107 3.66 9.43 -9.29
CA ILE A 107 4.88 9.36 -10.07
C ILE A 107 4.43 9.72 -11.48
N PRO A 108 4.81 10.90 -12.00
CA PRO A 108 4.57 11.18 -13.41
C PRO A 108 5.13 10.00 -14.21
N VAL A 109 4.31 9.40 -15.09
CA VAL A 109 4.69 8.22 -15.91
C VAL A 109 5.80 8.56 -16.93
N THR A 110 6.36 9.76 -16.87
CA THR A 110 7.66 10.12 -17.45
C THR A 110 8.86 9.69 -16.60
N ALA A 111 8.67 9.14 -15.39
CA ALA A 111 9.67 8.31 -14.73
C ALA A 111 9.64 6.93 -15.39
N VAL A 112 10.20 6.87 -16.60
CA VAL A 112 10.61 5.64 -17.26
C VAL A 112 11.21 4.74 -16.19
N ALA A 113 10.69 3.51 -16.04
CA ALA A 113 11.33 2.47 -15.27
C ALA A 113 12.81 2.50 -15.62
N THR A 114 13.62 3.07 -14.72
CA THR A 114 15.03 3.35 -15.03
C THR A 114 15.77 2.03 -15.07
N LEU A 115 15.31 1.10 -14.23
CA LEU A 115 15.79 -0.26 -14.17
C LEU A 115 15.11 -1.13 -15.23
N GLN A 116 15.91 -1.78 -16.06
CA GLN A 116 15.43 -2.79 -17.00
C GLN A 116 15.22 -4.13 -16.26
N PRO A 117 14.32 -5.02 -16.75
CA PRO A 117 14.12 -6.34 -16.14
C PRO A 117 15.44 -7.12 -15.97
N ALA A 118 16.30 -7.15 -17.00
CA ALA A 118 17.60 -7.80 -16.94
C ALA A 118 18.55 -7.21 -15.89
N GLU A 119 18.38 -5.94 -15.53
CA GLU A 119 19.15 -5.29 -14.46
C GLU A 119 18.62 -5.65 -13.09
N ALA A 120 17.29 -5.69 -12.92
CA ALA A 120 16.67 -6.21 -11.70
C ALA A 120 17.06 -7.67 -11.43
N GLN A 121 17.13 -8.50 -12.47
CA GLN A 121 17.63 -9.87 -12.36
C GLN A 121 19.07 -9.91 -11.84
N ARG A 122 19.98 -9.11 -12.41
CA ARG A 122 21.39 -9.05 -11.96
C ARG A 122 21.51 -8.61 -10.50
N ILE A 123 20.71 -7.64 -10.07
CA ILE A 123 20.65 -7.19 -8.68
C ILE A 123 20.14 -8.30 -7.76
N ALA A 124 19.09 -9.01 -8.19
CA ALA A 124 18.52 -10.12 -7.44
C ALA A 124 19.46 -11.34 -7.40
N GLU A 125 20.25 -11.60 -8.45
CA GLU A 125 21.22 -12.68 -8.48
C GLU A 125 22.41 -12.41 -7.56
N GLY A 126 22.91 -11.16 -7.50
CA GLY A 126 23.87 -10.64 -6.51
C GLY A 126 24.76 -11.67 -5.79
N ASP A 127 24.73 -11.66 -4.45
CA ASP A 127 25.49 -12.59 -3.60
C ASP A 127 24.82 -13.98 -3.46
N ARG A 128 23.78 -14.25 -4.27
CA ARG A 128 22.88 -15.41 -4.10
C ARG A 128 23.35 -16.59 -4.93
N GLN A 129 24.58 -17.00 -4.69
CA GLN A 129 25.23 -18.09 -5.42
C GLN A 129 24.48 -19.41 -5.25
N GLY A 130 24.32 -20.14 -6.35
CA GLY A 130 23.68 -21.45 -6.36
C GLY A 130 22.15 -21.45 -6.26
N LEU A 131 21.51 -20.29 -6.45
CA LEU A 131 20.07 -20.24 -6.72
C LEU A 131 19.79 -20.36 -8.21
N ARG A 132 18.71 -21.06 -8.54
CA ARG A 132 18.26 -21.18 -9.92
C ARG A 132 17.06 -20.27 -10.15
N LEU A 133 17.16 -19.39 -11.13
CA LEU A 133 16.06 -18.55 -11.57
C LEU A 133 14.94 -19.41 -12.21
N ILE A 134 13.69 -19.18 -11.81
CA ILE A 134 12.51 -19.93 -12.28
C ILE A 134 11.77 -19.22 -13.43
N GLY A 135 12.04 -17.94 -13.68
CA GLY A 135 11.38 -17.19 -14.76
C GLY A 135 12.00 -15.81 -15.01
N GLN A 136 11.42 -15.07 -15.95
CA GLN A 136 11.81 -13.68 -16.18
C GLN A 136 11.26 -12.76 -15.06
N PRO A 137 11.95 -11.66 -14.73
CA PRO A 137 11.43 -10.67 -13.79
C PRO A 137 10.09 -10.07 -14.25
N GLU A 138 9.14 -9.97 -13.32
CA GLU A 138 7.79 -9.48 -13.59
C GLU A 138 7.54 -8.16 -12.86
N LEU A 139 6.96 -7.17 -13.54
CA LEU A 139 6.63 -5.88 -12.95
C LEU A 139 5.36 -6.02 -12.10
N VAL A 140 5.46 -5.72 -10.80
CA VAL A 140 4.36 -5.86 -9.83
C VAL A 140 4.31 -4.66 -8.88
N LEU A 141 3.20 -4.51 -8.16
CA LEU A 141 3.07 -3.54 -7.07
C LEU A 141 3.29 -4.26 -5.73
N TYR A 142 4.39 -3.94 -5.04
CA TYR A 142 4.72 -4.51 -3.73
C TYR A 142 4.59 -3.44 -2.65
N GLN A 143 3.64 -3.61 -1.73
CA GLN A 143 3.34 -2.63 -0.65
C GLN A 143 3.16 -1.19 -1.18
N GLY A 144 2.46 -1.04 -2.30
CA GLY A 144 2.25 0.25 -2.96
C GLY A 144 3.46 0.80 -3.74
N THR A 145 4.57 0.06 -3.80
CA THR A 145 5.78 0.43 -4.54
C THR A 145 5.93 -0.42 -5.80
N LEU A 146 6.18 0.21 -6.95
CA LEU A 146 6.40 -0.52 -8.21
C LEU A 146 7.76 -1.24 -8.16
N ALA A 147 7.73 -2.56 -8.31
CA ALA A 147 8.88 -3.43 -8.11
C ALA A 147 8.94 -4.54 -9.18
N TYR A 148 10.13 -5.04 -9.48
CA TYR A 148 10.32 -6.29 -10.18
C TYR A 148 10.31 -7.46 -9.20
N ARG A 149 9.43 -8.43 -9.43
CA ARG A 149 9.42 -9.73 -8.76
C ARG A 149 10.34 -10.69 -9.51
N VAL A 150 11.38 -11.16 -8.84
CA VAL A 150 12.35 -12.13 -9.37
C VAL A 150 12.18 -13.44 -8.59
N VAL A 151 11.82 -14.52 -9.29
CA VAL A 151 11.49 -15.81 -8.68
C VAL A 151 12.67 -16.78 -8.83
N PHE A 152 13.14 -17.30 -7.70
CA PHE A 152 14.16 -18.34 -7.61
C PHE A 152 13.56 -19.65 -7.11
N ASP A 153 14.31 -20.74 -7.24
CA ASP A 153 13.96 -22.07 -6.74
C ASP A 153 13.78 -22.19 -5.24
N ARG A 154 14.35 -21.25 -4.47
CA ARG A 154 14.26 -21.21 -3.01
C ARG A 154 13.60 -19.94 -2.45
N GLY A 155 12.96 -19.13 -3.30
CA GLY A 155 12.24 -17.95 -2.83
C GLY A 155 12.06 -16.85 -3.87
N ILE A 156 11.71 -15.66 -3.39
CA ILE A 156 11.36 -14.52 -4.23
C ILE A 156 12.10 -13.28 -3.74
N VAL A 157 12.55 -12.44 -4.68
CA VAL A 157 13.14 -11.13 -4.40
C VAL A 157 12.30 -10.06 -5.08
N TYR A 158 12.02 -8.98 -4.36
CA TYR A 158 11.36 -7.78 -4.90
C TYR A 158 12.39 -6.65 -5.02
N VAL A 159 12.54 -6.10 -6.22
CA VAL A 159 13.52 -5.03 -6.51
C VAL A 159 12.77 -3.77 -6.95
N ASP A 160 12.97 -2.67 -6.25
CA ASP A 160 12.41 -1.36 -6.58
C ASP A 160 12.81 -0.92 -7.99
N VAL A 161 11.83 -0.53 -8.81
CA VAL A 161 12.02 -0.22 -10.24
C VAL A 161 12.74 1.11 -10.47
N GLN A 162 12.70 2.02 -9.50
CA GLN A 162 13.33 3.34 -9.63
C GLN A 162 14.78 3.34 -9.13
N THR A 163 15.01 2.66 -8.00
CA THR A 163 16.28 2.73 -7.27
C THR A 163 17.14 1.48 -7.42
N GLY A 164 16.57 0.37 -7.89
CA GLY A 164 17.24 -0.94 -7.87
C GLY A 164 17.45 -1.49 -6.46
N ARG A 165 16.86 -0.89 -5.43
CA ARG A 165 16.97 -1.38 -4.05
C ARG A 165 16.12 -2.63 -3.87
N ILE A 166 16.64 -3.62 -3.14
CA ILE A 166 15.85 -4.80 -2.76
C ILE A 166 14.86 -4.39 -1.67
N LEU A 167 13.57 -4.57 -1.93
CA LEU A 167 12.47 -4.28 -1.01
C LEU A 167 12.19 -5.47 -0.09
N LEU A 168 12.31 -6.69 -0.62
CA LEU A 168 12.15 -7.93 0.12
C LEU A 168 13.09 -8.98 -0.48
N ASP A 169 13.75 -9.74 0.40
CA ASP A 169 14.48 -10.95 0.05
C ASP A 169 13.89 -12.11 0.86
N ALA A 170 13.03 -12.90 0.23
CA ALA A 170 12.35 -14.03 0.86
C ALA A 170 12.95 -15.36 0.39
N ILE A 171 14.29 -15.42 0.29
CA ILE A 171 15.01 -16.63 -0.10
C ILE A 171 15.37 -17.43 1.14
N GLY A 172 14.99 -18.72 1.14
CA GLY A 172 15.49 -19.69 2.12
C GLY A 172 14.73 -19.79 3.44
N GLY A 173 13.55 -19.19 3.59
CA GLY A 173 12.60 -19.53 4.67
C GLY A 173 13.04 -19.31 6.12
N ASP A 174 14.27 -18.85 6.39
CA ASP A 174 14.72 -18.49 7.73
C ASP A 174 14.35 -17.03 7.99
N ASN A 175 13.09 -16.81 8.37
CA ASN A 175 12.52 -15.52 8.74
C ASN A 175 13.10 -14.97 10.07
N THR A 176 14.36 -15.27 10.40
CA THR A 176 15.04 -14.75 11.59
C THR A 176 15.71 -13.43 11.27
N GLY A 177 14.90 -12.37 11.19
CA GLY A 177 15.21 -11.08 11.82
C GLY A 177 16.53 -10.37 11.49
N ARG A 178 17.22 -10.66 10.39
CA ARG A 178 18.39 -9.86 9.99
C ARG A 178 17.93 -8.66 9.16
N VAL A 179 17.38 -7.68 9.86
CA VAL A 179 17.29 -6.29 9.39
C VAL A 179 18.72 -5.89 9.02
N MET A 180 19.02 -5.94 7.73
CA MET A 180 20.33 -5.59 7.20
C MET A 180 20.47 -4.06 7.30
N GLY A 181 20.89 -3.62 8.48
CA GLY A 181 21.25 -2.24 8.75
C GLY A 181 22.35 -1.78 7.79
N SER A 182 22.22 -0.53 7.34
CA SER A 182 23.15 0.21 6.51
C SER A 182 24.62 -0.10 6.77
N PRO A 183 25.48 -0.14 5.73
CA PRO A 183 26.91 -0.29 5.92
C PRO A 183 27.43 1.00 6.56
N THR A 184 27.73 0.96 7.85
CA THR A 184 28.46 2.03 8.50
C THR A 184 29.48 1.42 9.45
N GLU A 185 30.73 1.78 9.17
CA GLU A 185 31.88 1.76 10.09
C GLU A 185 32.51 0.40 10.41
N GLN A 186 33.57 0.13 9.65
CA GLN A 186 34.87 -0.24 10.19
C GLN A 186 35.05 0.30 11.63
N MET A 187 35.04 -0.55 12.67
CA MET A 187 35.87 -0.37 13.87
C MET A 187 35.92 -1.66 14.72
N ARG A 188 37.16 -2.17 14.82
CA ARG A 188 37.84 -2.57 16.06
C ARG A 188 37.64 -3.98 16.66
N GLU A 189 38.79 -4.66 16.77
CA GLU A 189 39.09 -5.77 17.66
C GLU A 189 38.64 -5.54 19.11
N GLY A 190 38.14 -6.60 19.75
CA GLY A 190 37.94 -6.73 21.21
C GLY A 190 37.10 -7.97 21.50
N LYS A 191 37.67 -9.16 21.65
CA LYS A 191 38.24 -9.72 22.89
C LYS A 191 37.24 -9.78 24.07
N GLY A 192 36.42 -10.84 24.05
CA GLY A 192 36.08 -11.72 25.17
C GLY A 192 35.33 -11.17 26.39
N SER A 193 34.21 -11.81 26.72
CA SER A 193 33.85 -12.17 28.10
C SER A 193 32.56 -12.99 28.14
N ASP A 194 32.67 -14.17 28.75
CA ASP A 194 31.58 -14.98 29.29
C ASP A 194 30.66 -14.15 30.19
N GLN A 195 29.34 -14.22 29.96
CA GLN A 195 28.34 -13.98 31.01
C GLN A 195 27.16 -14.92 30.80
N GLU A 196 27.12 -15.92 31.67
CA GLU A 196 25.95 -16.71 32.06
C GLU A 196 24.95 -15.77 32.78
N GLN A 197 23.71 -15.69 32.32
CA GLN A 197 22.54 -15.17 33.07
C GLN A 197 21.33 -15.94 32.54
N GLU A 198 20.86 -16.95 33.27
CA GLU A 198 19.93 -16.90 34.41
C GLU A 198 18.50 -17.10 33.93
N ASP A 199 17.95 -18.21 34.42
CA ASP A 199 16.54 -18.58 34.43
C ASP A 199 15.72 -17.44 35.03
N ASP A 200 14.53 -17.16 34.49
CA ASP A 200 13.40 -16.77 35.33
C ASP A 200 12.07 -17.05 34.63
N GLU A 201 11.19 -17.61 35.45
CA GLU A 201 9.91 -18.21 35.15
C GLU A 201 8.77 -17.16 35.10
N GLU A 202 7.59 -17.66 34.72
CA GLU A 202 6.27 -17.24 35.23
C GLU A 202 5.49 -16.05 34.63
N ASP A 203 4.18 -16.20 34.83
CA ASP A 203 3.02 -15.32 34.60
C ASP A 203 2.39 -15.45 33.19
N GLU A 204 1.34 -16.27 32.98
CA GLU A 204 -0.05 -16.18 33.52
C GLU A 204 -0.69 -14.79 33.33
N ASP A 205 -2.00 -14.78 33.08
CA ASP A 205 -2.90 -13.63 32.84
C ASP A 205 -3.08 -13.23 31.36
N ASP A 206 -4.27 -12.97 30.83
CA ASP A 206 -5.61 -12.99 31.41
C ASP A 206 -6.62 -13.06 30.27
N GLU A 207 -7.83 -13.44 30.65
CA GLU A 207 -9.05 -13.41 29.86
C GLU A 207 -9.30 -12.01 29.28
N GLU A 208 -10.03 -11.88 28.16
CA GLU A 208 -11.28 -11.12 28.12
C GLU A 208 -11.97 -11.35 26.77
N GLU A 209 -13.14 -11.98 26.88
CA GLU A 209 -14.17 -12.00 25.87
C GLU A 209 -14.78 -10.59 25.78
N GLU A 210 -14.89 -10.02 24.57
CA GLU A 210 -15.86 -8.95 24.34
C GLU A 210 -16.75 -9.30 23.15
N ASP A 211 -17.93 -9.81 23.52
CA ASP A 211 -19.18 -9.70 22.79
C ASP A 211 -19.37 -8.29 22.22
N ASN A 212 -19.61 -8.20 20.92
CA ASN A 212 -20.29 -7.03 20.35
C ASN A 212 -21.32 -7.48 19.31
N GLU A 213 -22.43 -8.02 19.84
CA GLU A 213 -23.74 -7.91 19.21
C GLU A 213 -24.18 -6.44 19.24
N GLU A 214 -24.06 -5.72 18.12
CA GLU A 214 -24.88 -4.52 17.91
C GLU A 214 -25.85 -4.73 16.76
N GLU A 215 -27.11 -4.93 17.17
CA GLU A 215 -28.32 -4.66 16.43
C GLU A 215 -28.21 -3.37 15.62
N ASN A 216 -28.51 -3.44 14.32
CA ASN A 216 -29.15 -2.29 13.68
C ASN A 216 -30.37 -2.76 12.86
N LYS A 217 -31.47 -2.83 13.60
CA LYS A 217 -32.84 -2.89 13.08
C LYS A 217 -33.19 -1.59 12.37
N GLU A 218 -34.11 -1.74 11.44
CA GLU A 218 -35.13 -0.75 11.07
C GLU A 218 -34.73 0.45 10.20
N GLY A 219 -35.31 0.47 8.99
CA GLY A 219 -36.12 1.64 8.63
C GLY A 219 -35.92 2.19 7.21
N ARG A 220 -36.71 1.67 6.26
CA ARG A 220 -37.39 2.37 5.15
C ARG A 220 -37.76 1.32 4.10
N ASP A 221 -38.99 0.85 3.96
CA ASP A 221 -40.28 1.54 4.03
C ASP A 221 -40.31 2.79 3.12
N LYS A 222 -40.80 2.53 1.90
CA LYS A 222 -41.78 3.32 1.12
C LYS A 222 -41.33 3.84 -0.25
N GLU A 223 -42.32 3.78 -1.14
CA GLU A 223 -42.46 4.44 -2.45
C GLU A 223 -41.87 3.60 -3.62
N ASP A 224 -42.63 2.73 -4.30
CA ASP A 224 -44.04 2.85 -4.72
C ASP A 224 -44.35 4.24 -5.27
N LEU A 225 -43.70 4.62 -6.36
CA LEU A 225 -44.24 5.65 -7.27
C LEU A 225 -43.95 5.28 -8.72
N GLU A 226 -44.97 4.67 -9.33
CA GLU A 226 -45.52 5.01 -10.63
C GLU A 226 -44.61 5.86 -11.54
N ASN A 227 -44.11 5.25 -12.61
CA ASN A 227 -44.07 5.98 -13.88
C ASN A 227 -44.48 5.10 -15.06
N GLU A 228 -45.65 4.50 -14.90
CA GLU A 228 -46.49 4.06 -15.99
C GLU A 228 -47.33 5.26 -16.48
N ARG A 229 -46.71 6.24 -17.16
CA ARG A 229 -47.47 7.22 -17.95
C ARG A 229 -46.78 7.59 -19.26
N LYS A 230 -47.27 6.89 -20.29
CA LYS A 230 -47.97 7.50 -21.42
C LYS A 230 -47.13 8.35 -22.39
N SER A 231 -47.04 7.83 -23.61
CA SER A 231 -47.72 8.35 -24.82
C SER A 231 -46.76 8.32 -26.02
N PRO A 232 -47.28 8.42 -27.25
CA PRO A 232 -48.21 7.53 -27.95
C PRO A 232 -47.57 6.92 -29.21
#